data_AF-A0A7J9YKR8-F1
#
_entry.id   AF-A0A7J9YKR8-F1
#
_cell.length_a   1.000
_cell.length_b   1.000
_cell.length_c   1.000
_cell.angle_alpha   90.00
_cell.angle_beta   90.00
_cell.angle_gamma   90.00
#
_symmetry.space_group_name_H-M   'P 1'
#
loop_
_entity.id
_entity.type
_entity.pdbx_description
1 polymer ?
#
loop_
_entity_poly.entity_id
_entity_poly.type
_entity_poly.pdbx_seq_one_letter_code
_entity_poly.pdbx_strand_id
1 'polypeptide(L)'
;MGYGVEIAELRGCGKGLVRDADETADIKLGASLDLLLNAMPGGQVERAVPRLVSVWEDRVKDLDRGARRVGKRMIEAADRYARDDEAAEQNFRRMGPR
;
A
#
# COMPACT_ATOMS: atom_id res chain seq x y z
N MET A 1 -2.06 16.14 -22.42
CA MET A 1 -1.53 15.68 -21.11
C MET A 1 -0.07 15.32 -21.33
N GLY A 2 0.83 15.74 -20.45
CA GLY A 2 2.27 15.53 -20.61
C GLY A 2 2.79 14.51 -19.60
N TYR A 3 3.92 13.87 -19.92
CA TYR A 3 4.58 12.84 -19.13
C TYR A 3 4.74 13.21 -17.63
N GLY A 4 5.01 14.48 -17.32
CA GLY A 4 5.11 14.94 -15.92
C GLY A 4 3.82 14.79 -15.09
N VAL A 5 2.63 14.90 -15.71
CA VAL A 5 1.33 14.71 -15.03
C VAL A 5 1.14 13.22 -14.70
N GLU A 6 1.41 12.35 -15.66
CA GLU A 6 1.30 10.90 -15.49
C GLU A 6 2.29 10.36 -14.44
N ILE A 7 3.50 10.92 -14.38
CA ILE A 7 4.50 10.61 -13.34
C ILE A 7 4.01 11.03 -11.96
N ALA A 8 3.38 12.21 -11.84
CA ALA A 8 2.85 12.70 -10.57
C ALA A 8 1.66 11.85 -10.08
N GLU A 9 0.77 11.46 -10.98
CA GLU A 9 -0.35 10.55 -10.70
C GLU A 9 0.15 9.17 -10.26
N LEU A 10 1.13 8.59 -10.97
CA LEU A 10 1.74 7.31 -10.61
C LEU A 10 2.37 7.35 -9.21
N ARG A 11 3.11 8.41 -8.89
CA ARG A 11 3.68 8.62 -7.55
C ARG A 11 2.59 8.81 -6.49
N GLY A 12 1.52 9.53 -6.82
CA GLY A 12 0.36 9.74 -5.97
C GLY A 12 -0.34 8.42 -5.62
N CYS A 13 -0.65 7.60 -6.62
CA CYS A 13 -1.21 6.26 -6.44
C CYS A 13 -0.32 5.37 -5.57
N GLY A 14 1.00 5.41 -5.80
CA GLY A 14 1.94 4.64 -5.00
C GLY A 14 1.94 5.05 -3.52
N LYS A 15 1.88 6.36 -3.23
CA LYS A 15 1.72 6.88 -1.86
C LYS A 15 0.37 6.50 -1.24
N GLY A 16 -0.71 6.57 -2.01
CA GLY A 16 -2.04 6.15 -1.59
C GLY A 16 -2.06 4.69 -1.14
N LEU A 17 -1.52 3.79 -1.95
CA LEU A 17 -1.42 2.36 -1.60
C LEU A 17 -0.60 2.10 -0.33
N VAL A 18 0.47 2.87 -0.09
CA VAL A 18 1.24 2.74 1.16
C VAL A 18 0.43 3.25 2.35
N ARG A 19 -0.31 4.34 2.20
CA ARG A 19 -1.17 4.90 3.26
C ARG A 19 -2.32 3.94 3.60
N ASP A 20 -3.02 3.42 2.59
CA ASP A 20 -4.13 2.49 2.80
C ASP A 20 -3.65 1.18 3.47
N ALA A 21 -2.41 0.77 3.22
CA ALA A 21 -1.76 -0.34 3.92
C ALA A 21 -1.55 -0.03 5.41
N ASP A 22 -1.07 1.19 5.74
CA ASP A 22 -0.94 1.65 7.14
C ASP A 22 -2.33 1.66 7.84
N GLU A 23 -3.35 2.24 7.19
CA GLU A 23 -4.72 2.32 7.74
C GLU A 23 -5.35 0.94 7.94
N THR A 24 -5.09 -0.01 7.03
CA THR A 24 -5.63 -1.39 7.15
C THR A 24 -4.93 -2.17 8.27
N ALA A 25 -3.64 -1.94 8.50
CA ALA A 25 -2.89 -2.58 9.58
C ALA A 25 -3.41 -2.21 10.98
N ASP A 26 -4.07 -1.06 11.11
CA ASP A 26 -4.66 -0.59 12.37
C ASP A 26 -6.00 -1.28 12.71
N ILE A 27 -6.59 -2.06 11.80
CA ILE A 27 -7.85 -2.77 12.05
C ILE A 27 -7.62 -4.00 12.94
N LYS A 28 -7.79 -3.82 14.25
CA LYS A 28 -7.64 -4.86 15.27
C LYS A 28 -8.96 -5.58 15.56
N LEU A 29 -9.24 -6.63 14.78
CA LEU A 29 -10.43 -7.46 14.95
C LEU A 29 -10.49 -8.17 16.32
N GLY A 30 -9.33 -8.52 16.88
CA GLY A 30 -9.21 -9.24 18.16
C GLY A 30 -9.92 -8.54 19.32
N ALA A 31 -9.73 -7.23 19.47
CA ALA A 31 -10.32 -6.47 20.58
C ALA A 31 -11.87 -6.50 20.57
N SER A 32 -12.48 -6.42 19.39
CA SER A 32 -13.94 -6.52 19.24
C SER A 32 -14.45 -7.94 19.48
N LEU A 33 -13.66 -8.95 19.14
CA LEU A 33 -14.03 -10.35 19.32
C LEU A 33 -13.81 -10.84 20.76
N ASP A 34 -12.90 -10.23 21.52
CA ASP A 34 -12.72 -10.49 22.96
C ASP A 34 -13.96 -10.12 23.76
N LEU A 35 -14.66 -9.02 23.39
CA LEU A 35 -15.96 -8.68 23.97
C LEU A 35 -16.99 -9.79 23.74
N LEU A 36 -16.93 -10.43 22.58
CA LEU A 36 -17.83 -11.48 22.14
C LEU A 36 -17.56 -12.79 22.90
N LEU A 37 -16.28 -13.11 23.15
CA LEU A 37 -15.86 -14.23 24.00
C LEU A 37 -16.32 -14.06 25.45
N ASN A 38 -16.16 -12.86 26.01
CA ASN A 38 -16.59 -12.56 27.37
C ASN A 38 -18.12 -12.64 27.54
N ALA A 39 -18.89 -12.32 26.50
CA ALA A 39 -20.35 -12.40 26.53
C ALA A 39 -20.90 -13.83 26.39
N MET A 40 -20.13 -14.76 25.79
CA MET A 40 -20.58 -16.13 25.49
C MET A 40 -19.54 -17.20 25.87
N PRO A 41 -19.21 -17.34 27.17
CA PRO A 41 -18.27 -18.36 27.64
C PRO A 41 -18.82 -19.78 27.39
N GLY A 42 -17.96 -20.71 26.96
CA GLY A 42 -18.30 -22.12 26.75
C GLY A 42 -19.01 -22.46 25.44
N GLY A 43 -19.30 -21.47 24.59
CA GLY A 43 -19.94 -21.67 23.29
C GLY A 43 -18.99 -22.11 22.18
N GLN A 44 -19.53 -22.50 21.01
CA GLN A 44 -18.72 -22.75 19.80
C GLN A 44 -17.85 -21.54 19.40
N VAL A 45 -18.30 -20.34 19.77
CA VAL A 45 -17.61 -19.06 19.56
C VAL A 45 -16.21 -19.08 20.18
N GLU A 46 -16.03 -19.72 21.34
CA GLU A 46 -14.75 -19.78 22.05
C GLU A 46 -13.66 -20.52 21.25
N ARG A 47 -14.05 -21.47 20.41
CA ARG A 47 -13.13 -22.18 19.50
C ARG A 47 -12.95 -21.48 18.16
N ALA A 48 -13.98 -20.77 17.69
CA ALA A 48 -14.01 -20.16 16.37
C ALA A 48 -13.28 -18.80 16.33
N VAL A 49 -13.40 -18.00 17.41
CA VAL A 49 -12.85 -16.64 17.48
C VAL A 49 -11.33 -16.62 17.31
N PRO A 50 -10.51 -17.43 18.03
CA PRO A 50 -9.06 -17.41 17.85
C PRO A 50 -8.62 -17.72 16.42
N ARG A 51 -9.31 -18.66 15.77
CA ARG A 51 -9.05 -19.00 14.36
C ARG A 51 -9.41 -17.85 13.43
N LEU A 52 -10.54 -17.19 13.66
CA LEU A 52 -10.96 -16.03 12.88
C LEU A 52 -9.98 -14.86 13.02
N VAL A 53 -9.54 -14.57 14.25
CA VAL A 53 -8.54 -13.53 14.54
C VAL A 53 -7.24 -13.82 13.79
N SER A 54 -6.72 -15.06 13.90
CA SER A 54 -5.49 -15.45 13.20
C SER A 54 -5.61 -15.30 11.69
N VAL A 55 -6.71 -15.77 11.08
CA VAL A 55 -6.92 -15.66 9.63
C VAL A 55 -7.04 -14.20 9.20
N TRP A 56 -7.70 -13.36 10.00
CA TRP A 56 -7.79 -11.93 9.74
C TRP A 56 -6.41 -11.26 9.78
N GLU A 57 -5.63 -11.50 10.83
CA GLU A 57 -4.29 -10.92 10.98
C GLU A 57 -3.37 -11.32 9.83
N ASP A 58 -3.39 -12.58 9.42
CA ASP A 58 -2.60 -13.06 8.29
C ASP A 58 -3.03 -12.38 6.98
N ARG A 59 -4.35 -12.24 6.77
CA ARG A 59 -4.88 -11.57 5.58
C ARG A 59 -4.53 -10.09 5.53
N VAL A 60 -4.60 -9.38 6.66
CA VAL A 60 -4.19 -7.98 6.77
C VAL A 60 -2.69 -7.83 6.51
N LYS A 61 -1.85 -8.69 7.09
CA LYS A 61 -0.40 -8.70 6.83
C LYS A 61 -0.06 -8.97 5.36
N ASP A 62 -0.80 -9.84 4.70
CA ASP A 62 -0.62 -10.13 3.27
C ASP A 62 -1.00 -8.93 2.41
N LEU A 63 -2.14 -8.29 2.72
CA LEU A 63 -2.60 -7.10 2.04
C LEU A 63 -1.60 -5.94 2.21
N ASP A 64 -1.15 -5.67 3.45
CA ASP A 64 -0.15 -4.66 3.76
C ASP A 64 1.14 -4.88 2.94
N ARG A 65 1.68 -6.10 2.98
CA ARG A 65 2.88 -6.45 2.21
C ARG A 65 2.69 -6.30 0.71
N GLY A 66 1.52 -6.66 0.19
CA GLY A 66 1.17 -6.51 -1.22
C GLY A 66 1.09 -5.05 -1.64
N ALA A 67 0.28 -4.26 -0.93
CA ALA A 67 0.05 -2.85 -1.19
C ALA A 67 1.34 -2.03 -1.07
N ARG A 68 2.15 -2.23 -0.03
CA ARG A 68 3.47 -1.56 0.09
C ARG A 68 4.41 -1.90 -1.05
N ARG A 69 4.45 -3.17 -1.47
CA ARG A 69 5.33 -3.61 -2.56
C ARG A 69 4.93 -2.95 -3.88
N VAL A 70 3.65 -2.91 -4.19
CA VAL A 70 3.13 -2.26 -5.40
C VAL A 70 3.35 -0.75 -5.31
N GLY A 71 3.00 -0.13 -4.19
CA GLY A 71 3.16 1.32 -3.99
C GLY A 71 4.61 1.78 -4.11
N LYS A 72 5.56 1.05 -3.51
CA LYS A 72 7.00 1.33 -3.66
C LYS A 72 7.45 1.21 -5.11
N ARG A 73 7.03 0.17 -5.83
CA ARG A 73 7.37 0.00 -7.25
C ARG A 73 6.82 1.13 -8.13
N MET A 74 5.62 1.64 -7.83
CA MET A 74 5.05 2.79 -8.53
C MET A 74 5.85 4.06 -8.27
N ILE A 75 6.27 4.30 -7.02
CA ILE A 75 7.12 5.44 -6.66
C ILE A 75 8.49 5.33 -7.36
N GLU A 76 9.12 4.16 -7.31
CA GLU A 76 10.42 3.90 -7.98
C GLU A 76 10.33 4.09 -9.50
N ALA A 77 9.25 3.61 -10.12
CA ALA A 77 9.00 3.81 -11.55
C ALA A 77 8.81 5.30 -11.89
N ALA A 78 8.03 6.02 -11.09
CA ALA A 78 7.85 7.47 -11.27
C ALA A 78 9.19 8.23 -11.12
N ASP A 79 10.01 7.87 -10.13
CA ASP A 79 11.33 8.48 -9.93
C ASP A 79 12.27 8.18 -11.11
N ARG A 80 12.20 6.97 -11.67
CA ARG A 80 12.98 6.61 -12.86
C ARG A 80 12.56 7.42 -14.08
N TYR A 81 11.26 7.49 -14.37
CA TYR A 81 10.75 8.28 -15.49
C TYR A 81 11.12 9.76 -15.37
N ALA A 82 11.03 10.32 -14.16
CA ALA A 82 11.43 11.71 -13.93
C ALA A 82 12.92 11.96 -14.24
N ARG A 83 13.81 11.02 -13.87
CA ARG A 83 15.24 11.13 -14.18
C ARG A 83 15.52 10.96 -15.67
N ASP A 84 14.83 10.03 -16.32
CA ASP A 84 15.00 9.78 -17.75
C ASP A 84 14.53 11.00 -18.57
N ASP A 85 13.41 11.64 -18.17
CA ASP A 85 12.92 12.90 -18.76
C ASP A 85 13.91 14.05 -18.57
N GLU A 86 14.46 14.21 -17.35
CA GLU A 86 15.47 15.24 -17.07
C GLU A 86 16.74 15.04 -17.91
N ALA A 87 17.21 13.80 -18.02
CA ALA A 87 18.38 13.46 -18.83
C ALA A 87 18.13 13.72 -20.33
N ALA A 88 16.93 13.40 -20.82
CA ALA A 88 16.53 13.69 -22.20
C ALA A 88 16.51 15.20 -22.45
N GLU A 89 15.91 15.98 -21.56
CA GLU A 89 15.83 17.44 -21.68
C GLU A 89 17.23 18.08 -21.68
N GLN A 90 18.13 17.63 -20.80
CA GLN A 90 19.52 18.10 -20.78
C GLN A 90 20.26 17.78 -22.10
N ASN A 91 20.04 16.59 -22.68
CA ASN A 91 20.64 16.21 -23.96
C ASN A 91 20.10 17.07 -25.11
N PHE A 92 18.80 17.33 -25.16
CA PHE A 92 18.21 18.22 -26.16
C PHE A 92 18.72 19.65 -26.04
N ARG A 93 18.88 20.18 -24.82
CA ARG A 93 19.47 21.52 -24.59
C ARG A 93 20.93 21.58 -25.04
N ARG A 94 21.70 20.50 -24.88
CA ARG A 94 23.10 20.41 -25.36
C ARG A 94 23.21 20.25 -26.88
N MET A 95 22.18 19.73 -27.54
CA MET A 95 22.12 19.52 -28.99
C MET A 95 21.39 20.65 -29.76
N GLY A 96 20.85 21.66 -29.06
CA GLY A 96 20.21 22.84 -29.66
C GLY A 96 21.16 23.64 -30.56
N PRO A 97 20.63 24.36 -31.58
CA PRO A 97 21.41 24.82 -32.73
C PRO A 97 22.48 25.83 -32.32
N ARG A 98 23.68 25.69 -32.91
CA ARG A 98 24.71 26.72 -32.92
C ARG A 98 24.23 27.98 -33.64
#